data_AF-A0A838H7U8-F1
#
_entry.id   AF-A0A838H7U8-F1
#
_cell.length_a   1.000
_cell.length_b   1.000
_cell.length_c   1.000
_cell.angle_alpha   90.00
_cell.angle_beta   90.00
_cell.angle_gamma   90.00
#
_symmetry.space_group_name_H-M   'P 1'
#
loop_
_entity.id
_entity.type
_entity.pdbx_description
1 polymer ?
#
loop_
_entity_poly.entity_id
_entity_poly.type
_entity_poly.pdbx_seq_one_letter_code
_entity_poly.pdbx_strand_id
1 'polypeptide(L)'
;MSARQRYRLVVAAVVVALSMSACTGGSDNPGRPDEATAGGAVIRRFADAWPDPEVANLRGVVDQPKAAANEIATHVAELSISGTRVTLLDDLSCSGESCRQHATVTHQLAGSGRWSYQTLISSGLDRGRWLVQWSPGTFNPDLTQLTTLVRRRTLPPRAPILDRSGVALTPERAIVRIGVQPDSVRAATYSGLTELPDIDIAALQDRVKAAQPRWFVPVIDLRRAAYIPLRDRLQQVPGVVIDTAKRALAPTVEWGRAVLGTVGPATSDSLTHAGPKVLPTDEVGVSGLQLAQQRTLAGKPGLTVDLVEKTSGDVLNHVLSRPPQPGQPLATTLDIRAQNVAEETVAAATDTTAVVVVKASTGEILAAANAPGPTSYNTAFVGRYAPGSTFKVVSAAALLDRGVVTPRRPVECPDTTVVDGKRFKNYEAGITGPNPTFADAFAASCNTTMVDFADDLSGK
;
A
#
# COMPACT_ATOMS: atom_id res chain seq x y z
N MET A 1 -63.29 -16.38 14.82
CA MET A 1 -64.63 -16.95 14.59
C MET A 1 -65.32 -16.14 13.51
N SER A 2 -66.08 -16.83 12.65
CA SER A 2 -66.81 -16.40 11.46
C SER A 2 -67.67 -15.13 11.69
N ALA A 3 -68.21 -14.42 10.72
CA ALA A 3 -68.71 -14.71 9.38
C ALA A 3 -69.05 -13.33 8.75
N ARG A 4 -69.43 -13.11 7.49
CA ARG A 4 -70.53 -13.73 6.75
C ARG A 4 -70.62 -13.03 5.39
N GLN A 5 -70.77 -13.81 4.33
CA GLN A 5 -71.23 -13.38 3.00
C GLN A 5 -72.60 -12.68 3.07
N ARG A 6 -72.88 -11.80 2.10
CA ARG A 6 -74.23 -11.69 1.49
C ARG A 6 -74.14 -11.47 -0.03
N TYR A 7 -74.97 -12.28 -0.69
CA TYR A 7 -75.25 -12.45 -2.12
C TYR A 7 -76.06 -11.29 -2.75
N ARG A 8 -76.08 -11.29 -4.11
CA ARG A 8 -77.23 -11.14 -5.07
C ARG A 8 -76.79 -10.28 -6.27
N LEU A 9 -77.20 -10.44 -7.54
CA LEU A 9 -78.07 -11.33 -8.35
C LEU A 9 -77.81 -10.87 -9.82
N VAL A 10 -77.41 -11.75 -10.74
CA VAL A 10 -78.13 -12.20 -11.97
C VAL A 10 -78.56 -11.10 -12.97
N VAL A 11 -78.15 -11.23 -14.24
CA VAL A 11 -79.00 -11.49 -15.45
C VAL A 11 -78.11 -11.62 -16.70
N ALA A 12 -78.49 -12.54 -17.58
CA ALA A 12 -77.85 -13.00 -18.80
C ALA A 12 -78.15 -12.16 -20.05
N ALA A 13 -77.31 -12.25 -21.10
CA ALA A 13 -77.77 -12.39 -22.49
C ALA A 13 -76.62 -12.79 -23.43
N VAL A 14 -76.94 -13.79 -24.25
CA VAL A 14 -76.16 -14.43 -25.31
C VAL A 14 -76.22 -13.60 -26.59
N VAL A 15 -75.11 -13.46 -27.33
CA VAL A 15 -75.14 -13.44 -28.81
C VAL A 15 -73.87 -14.13 -29.33
N VAL A 16 -74.05 -15.31 -29.89
CA VAL A 16 -73.09 -15.95 -30.82
C VAL A 16 -73.39 -15.39 -32.20
N ALA A 17 -72.44 -14.67 -32.78
CA ALA A 17 -72.44 -14.33 -34.21
C ALA A 17 -71.13 -14.85 -34.82
N LEU A 18 -71.25 -15.98 -35.52
CA LEU A 18 -70.26 -16.44 -36.47
C LEU A 18 -70.36 -15.59 -37.74
N SER A 19 -69.30 -14.88 -38.07
CA SER A 19 -69.08 -14.35 -39.42
C SER A 19 -67.67 -14.71 -39.86
N MET A 20 -67.56 -15.68 -40.77
CA MET A 20 -66.37 -15.87 -41.59
C MET A 20 -66.30 -14.74 -42.63
N SER A 21 -65.15 -14.07 -42.73
CA SER A 21 -64.74 -13.33 -43.92
C SER A 21 -63.21 -13.18 -43.96
N ALA A 22 -62.63 -13.98 -44.85
CA ALA A 22 -61.42 -13.79 -45.67
C ALA A 22 -60.21 -12.96 -45.16
N CYS A 23 -59.10 -13.69 -45.05
CA CYS A 23 -57.69 -13.39 -45.33
C CYS A 23 -57.29 -11.95 -45.75
N THR A 24 -56.28 -11.40 -45.05
CA THR A 24 -55.10 -10.78 -45.68
C THR A 24 -53.82 -11.06 -44.88
N GLY A 25 -52.96 -11.89 -45.49
CA GLY A 25 -51.50 -12.02 -45.36
C GLY A 25 -50.75 -11.52 -44.11
N GLY A 26 -50.24 -12.47 -43.35
CA GLY A 26 -49.05 -12.34 -42.52
C GLY A 26 -48.56 -13.74 -42.20
N SER A 27 -47.40 -14.13 -42.72
CA SER A 27 -46.85 -15.47 -42.61
C SER A 27 -46.40 -15.78 -41.18
N ASP A 28 -47.32 -16.26 -40.36
CA ASP A 28 -46.98 -16.97 -39.13
C ASP A 28 -46.38 -18.32 -39.51
N ASN A 29 -45.06 -18.42 -39.43
CA ASN A 29 -44.33 -19.66 -39.50
C ASN A 29 -44.17 -20.18 -38.06
N PRO A 30 -44.92 -21.21 -37.63
CA PRO A 30 -44.87 -21.69 -36.26
C PRO A 30 -43.62 -22.56 -36.08
N GLY A 31 -42.54 -21.97 -35.59
CA GLY A 31 -41.31 -22.72 -35.30
C GLY A 31 -40.04 -21.88 -35.06
N ARG A 32 -40.05 -20.58 -35.34
CA ARG A 32 -38.91 -19.68 -35.04
C ARG A 32 -39.24 -18.86 -33.78
N PRO A 33 -38.37 -18.82 -32.75
CA PRO A 33 -38.49 -17.81 -31.71
C PRO A 33 -38.59 -16.42 -32.35
N ASP A 34 -39.41 -15.54 -31.79
CA ASP A 34 -39.45 -14.12 -32.19
C ASP A 34 -38.00 -13.59 -32.31
N GLU A 35 -37.68 -12.97 -33.43
CA GLU A 35 -36.33 -12.49 -33.76
C GLU A 35 -35.76 -11.58 -32.66
N ALA A 36 -36.63 -10.79 -32.02
CA ALA A 36 -36.27 -9.97 -30.87
C ALA A 36 -35.86 -10.81 -29.64
N THR A 37 -36.55 -11.93 -29.42
CA THR A 37 -36.24 -12.88 -28.34
C THR A 37 -34.90 -13.58 -28.60
N ALA A 38 -34.62 -13.98 -29.83
CA ALA A 38 -33.37 -14.66 -30.18
C ALA A 38 -32.14 -13.73 -30.13
N GLY A 39 -32.26 -12.51 -30.68
CA GLY A 39 -31.21 -11.49 -30.62
C GLY A 39 -30.92 -11.02 -29.20
N GLY A 40 -31.96 -10.67 -28.43
CA GLY A 40 -31.81 -10.33 -27.01
C GLY A 40 -31.20 -11.47 -26.18
N ALA A 41 -31.54 -12.73 -26.47
CA ALA A 41 -30.98 -13.89 -25.78
C ALA A 41 -29.49 -14.10 -26.06
N VAL A 42 -28.96 -13.75 -27.24
CA VAL A 42 -27.51 -13.83 -27.48
C VAL A 42 -26.75 -12.70 -26.78
N ILE A 43 -27.32 -11.49 -26.72
CA ILE A 43 -26.76 -10.37 -25.94
C ILE A 43 -26.63 -10.76 -24.45
N ARG A 44 -27.67 -11.38 -23.88
CA ARG A 44 -27.64 -11.86 -22.49
C ARG A 44 -26.55 -12.90 -22.25
N ARG A 45 -26.46 -13.91 -23.13
CA ARG A 45 -25.39 -14.92 -23.05
C ARG A 45 -24.00 -14.32 -23.16
N PHE A 46 -23.82 -13.29 -24.01
CA PHE A 46 -22.56 -12.57 -24.11
C PHE A 46 -22.23 -11.81 -22.82
N ALA A 47 -23.19 -11.08 -22.25
CA ALA A 47 -23.01 -10.36 -20.99
C ALA A 47 -22.64 -11.30 -19.83
N ASP A 48 -23.24 -12.50 -19.78
CA ASP A 48 -22.93 -13.54 -18.78
C ASP A 48 -21.54 -14.17 -19.00
N ALA A 49 -21.09 -14.29 -20.26
CA ALA A 49 -19.79 -14.86 -20.61
C ALA A 49 -18.62 -13.87 -20.50
N TRP A 50 -18.85 -12.56 -20.63
CA TRP A 50 -17.78 -11.56 -20.64
C TRP A 50 -16.87 -11.61 -19.40
N PRO A 51 -17.36 -11.78 -18.15
CA PRO A 51 -16.47 -11.88 -16.98
C PRO A 51 -15.44 -13.02 -17.05
N ASP A 52 -15.70 -14.04 -17.87
CA ASP A 52 -14.81 -15.18 -18.12
C ASP A 52 -14.69 -15.45 -19.64
N PRO A 53 -13.93 -14.61 -20.37
CA PRO A 53 -13.98 -14.49 -21.82
C PRO A 53 -13.16 -15.59 -22.53
N GLU A 54 -13.17 -16.83 -22.03
CA GLU A 54 -12.54 -17.94 -22.73
C GLU A 54 -13.18 -18.14 -24.10
N VAL A 55 -12.34 -18.51 -25.09
CA VAL A 55 -12.81 -18.78 -26.45
C VAL A 55 -13.95 -19.81 -26.47
N ALA A 56 -13.93 -20.78 -25.54
CA ALA A 56 -15.00 -21.77 -25.39
C ALA A 56 -16.36 -21.14 -25.02
N ASN A 57 -16.37 -20.17 -24.10
CA ASN A 57 -17.57 -19.49 -23.62
C ASN A 57 -18.16 -18.52 -24.66
N LEU A 58 -17.32 -17.99 -25.56
CA LEU A 58 -17.75 -17.05 -26.61
C LEU A 58 -18.16 -17.73 -27.92
N ARG A 59 -17.85 -19.03 -28.11
CA ARG A 59 -18.23 -19.77 -29.32
C ARG A 59 -19.74 -19.84 -29.48
N GLY A 60 -20.25 -19.40 -30.63
CA GLY A 60 -21.68 -19.38 -30.92
C GLY A 60 -22.45 -18.27 -30.19
N VAL A 61 -21.73 -17.35 -29.54
CA VAL A 61 -22.29 -16.17 -28.87
C VAL A 61 -21.85 -14.88 -29.58
N VAL A 62 -20.62 -14.85 -30.10
CA VAL A 62 -20.05 -13.71 -30.84
C VAL A 62 -19.56 -14.15 -32.21
N ASP A 63 -19.53 -13.23 -33.18
CA ASP A 63 -19.10 -13.45 -34.56
C ASP A 63 -17.60 -13.83 -34.66
N GLN A 64 -16.76 -13.26 -33.80
CA GLN A 64 -15.31 -13.42 -33.82
C GLN A 64 -14.77 -13.86 -32.45
N PRO A 65 -15.04 -15.10 -31.99
CA PRO A 65 -14.79 -15.51 -30.60
C PRO A 65 -13.32 -15.48 -30.19
N LYS A 66 -12.39 -15.75 -31.13
CA LYS A 66 -10.94 -15.68 -30.85
C LYS A 66 -10.47 -14.23 -30.69
N ALA A 67 -10.92 -13.33 -31.56
CA ALA A 67 -10.54 -11.92 -31.50
C ALA A 67 -11.10 -11.28 -30.23
N ALA A 68 -12.40 -11.49 -29.94
CA ALA A 68 -13.04 -10.98 -28.73
C ALA A 68 -12.37 -11.49 -27.45
N ALA A 69 -12.12 -12.80 -27.33
CA ALA A 69 -11.43 -13.37 -26.17
C ALA A 69 -10.04 -12.74 -25.96
N ASN A 70 -9.25 -12.64 -27.03
CA ASN A 70 -7.90 -12.10 -26.95
C ASN A 70 -7.90 -10.62 -26.58
N GLU A 71 -8.74 -9.79 -27.21
CA GLU A 71 -8.82 -8.35 -26.92
C GLU A 71 -9.31 -8.09 -25.49
N ILE A 72 -10.33 -8.81 -25.02
CA ILE A 72 -10.79 -8.70 -23.63
C ILE A 72 -9.65 -9.10 -22.67
N ALA A 73 -8.97 -10.22 -22.93
CA ALA A 73 -7.86 -10.68 -22.09
C ALA A 73 -6.70 -9.67 -22.06
N THR A 74 -6.35 -9.07 -23.19
CA THR A 74 -5.34 -8.01 -23.28
C THR A 74 -5.74 -6.82 -22.43
N HIS A 75 -6.97 -6.29 -22.55
CA HIS A 75 -7.40 -5.17 -21.72
C HIS A 75 -7.51 -5.52 -20.24
N VAL A 76 -7.91 -6.74 -19.88
CA VAL A 76 -7.91 -7.23 -18.50
C VAL A 76 -6.49 -7.19 -17.92
N ALA A 77 -5.49 -7.63 -18.68
CA ALA A 77 -4.10 -7.58 -18.26
C ALA A 77 -3.56 -6.13 -18.17
N GLU A 78 -3.70 -5.34 -19.25
CA GLU A 78 -3.17 -3.97 -19.35
C GLU A 78 -3.78 -3.02 -18.32
N LEU A 79 -5.07 -3.16 -18.03
CA LEU A 79 -5.77 -2.35 -17.04
C LEU A 79 -5.72 -2.95 -15.63
N SER A 80 -5.12 -4.14 -15.48
CA SER A 80 -5.07 -4.93 -14.23
C SER A 80 -6.45 -5.09 -13.60
N ILE A 81 -7.41 -5.56 -14.41
CA ILE A 81 -8.78 -5.82 -13.98
C ILE A 81 -8.77 -7.11 -13.15
N SER A 82 -9.21 -7.04 -11.90
CA SER A 82 -9.33 -8.19 -10.99
C SER A 82 -10.74 -8.79 -10.94
N GLY A 83 -11.70 -8.16 -11.64
CA GLY A 83 -13.05 -8.68 -11.78
C GLY A 83 -13.93 -7.77 -12.62
N THR A 84 -14.90 -8.35 -13.32
CA THR A 84 -15.84 -7.65 -14.20
C THR A 84 -17.26 -8.06 -13.86
N ARG A 85 -18.19 -7.09 -13.90
CA ARG A 85 -19.62 -7.33 -13.87
C ARG A 85 -20.27 -6.57 -15.01
N VAL A 86 -21.10 -7.25 -15.79
CA VAL A 86 -21.91 -6.67 -16.85
C VAL A 86 -23.37 -6.72 -16.42
N THR A 87 -24.10 -5.62 -16.57
CA THR A 87 -25.52 -5.54 -16.25
C THR A 87 -26.25 -4.88 -17.41
N LEU A 88 -27.08 -5.65 -18.10
CA LEU A 88 -27.90 -5.15 -19.20
C LEU A 88 -28.94 -4.16 -18.69
N LEU A 89 -29.20 -3.11 -19.46
CA LEU A 89 -30.27 -2.14 -19.18
C LEU A 89 -31.57 -2.61 -19.84
N ASP A 90 -32.70 -2.15 -19.31
CA ASP A 90 -34.04 -2.51 -19.82
C ASP A 90 -34.41 -1.67 -21.06
N ASP A 91 -33.57 -1.71 -22.09
CA ASP A 91 -33.68 -0.89 -23.31
C ASP A 91 -33.40 -1.64 -24.62
N LEU A 92 -33.66 -2.95 -24.62
CA LEU A 92 -33.51 -3.80 -25.80
C LEU A 92 -34.34 -3.25 -26.97
N SER A 93 -33.65 -2.94 -28.07
CA SER A 93 -34.27 -2.47 -29.31
C SER A 93 -33.86 -3.38 -30.47
N CYS A 94 -34.84 -4.02 -31.11
CA CYS A 94 -34.64 -4.88 -32.26
C CYS A 94 -35.37 -4.33 -33.49
N SER A 95 -34.72 -4.39 -34.65
CA SER A 95 -35.27 -3.97 -35.94
C SER A 95 -34.76 -4.91 -37.02
N GLY A 96 -35.63 -5.80 -37.50
CA GLY A 96 -35.27 -6.88 -38.41
C GLY A 96 -34.17 -7.76 -37.81
N GLU A 97 -33.10 -7.99 -38.57
CA GLU A 97 -31.99 -8.87 -38.19
C GLU A 97 -30.91 -8.18 -37.32
N SER A 98 -31.26 -7.12 -36.60
CA SER A 98 -30.36 -6.44 -35.66
C SER A 98 -31.05 -6.12 -34.34
N CYS A 99 -30.36 -6.42 -33.23
CA CYS A 99 -30.76 -6.02 -31.89
C CYS A 99 -29.63 -5.24 -31.22
N ARG A 100 -29.99 -4.26 -30.40
CA ARG A 100 -29.06 -3.43 -29.63
C ARG A 100 -29.59 -3.26 -28.22
N GLN A 101 -28.68 -3.29 -27.25
CA GLN A 101 -29.02 -3.10 -25.84
C GLN A 101 -27.83 -2.47 -25.12
N HIS A 102 -28.07 -1.50 -24.25
CA HIS A 102 -27.00 -0.94 -23.44
C HIS A 102 -26.68 -1.86 -22.27
N ALA A 103 -25.42 -1.81 -21.84
CA ALA A 103 -24.94 -2.52 -20.66
C ALA A 103 -24.11 -1.57 -19.79
N THR A 104 -24.33 -1.62 -18.48
CA THR A 104 -23.39 -1.06 -17.51
C THR A 104 -22.30 -2.09 -17.24
N VAL A 105 -21.08 -1.77 -17.60
CA VAL A 105 -19.89 -2.57 -17.31
C VAL A 105 -19.21 -1.98 -16.08
N THR A 106 -18.90 -2.82 -15.10
CA THR A 106 -18.16 -2.44 -13.90
C THR A 106 -16.93 -3.33 -13.75
N HIS A 107 -15.75 -2.73 -13.82
CA HIS A 107 -14.48 -3.39 -13.52
C HIS A 107 -14.00 -3.06 -12.11
N GLN A 108 -13.36 -4.03 -11.47
CA GLN A 108 -12.50 -3.84 -10.30
C GLN A 108 -11.07 -3.69 -10.78
N LEU A 109 -10.45 -2.54 -10.55
CA LEU A 109 -9.06 -2.28 -10.92
C LEU A 109 -8.17 -2.51 -9.70
N ALA A 110 -7.20 -3.43 -9.82
CA ALA A 110 -6.29 -3.79 -8.74
C ALA A 110 -5.60 -2.55 -8.16
N GLY A 111 -5.77 -2.26 -6.86
CA GLY A 111 -5.16 -1.10 -6.21
C GLY A 111 -5.75 0.26 -6.59
N SER A 112 -6.89 0.32 -7.30
CA SER A 112 -7.53 1.59 -7.70
C SER A 112 -9.06 1.61 -7.57
N GLY A 113 -9.68 0.48 -7.26
CA GLY A 113 -11.12 0.37 -7.00
C GLY A 113 -11.95 0.26 -8.27
N ARG A 114 -13.23 0.61 -8.17
CA ARG A 114 -14.22 0.38 -9.25
C ARG A 114 -14.10 1.39 -10.38
N TRP A 115 -14.28 0.94 -11.61
CA TRP A 115 -14.55 1.77 -12.79
C TRP A 115 -15.81 1.26 -13.49
N SER A 116 -16.76 2.15 -13.74
CA SER A 116 -18.03 1.82 -14.38
C SER A 116 -18.29 2.75 -15.56
N TYR A 117 -18.80 2.20 -16.66
CA TYR A 117 -19.23 2.92 -17.85
C TYR A 117 -20.36 2.16 -18.54
N GLN A 118 -21.05 2.83 -19.47
CA GLN A 118 -22.05 2.19 -20.32
C GLN A 118 -21.44 1.89 -21.69
N THR A 119 -21.83 0.75 -22.26
CA THR A 119 -21.47 0.35 -23.62
C THR A 119 -22.72 -0.14 -24.35
N LEU A 120 -22.64 -0.22 -25.68
CA LEU A 120 -23.71 -0.73 -26.53
C LEU A 120 -23.33 -2.10 -27.07
N ILE A 121 -24.14 -3.12 -26.76
CA ILE A 121 -23.95 -4.48 -27.28
C ILE A 121 -24.93 -4.67 -28.44
N SER A 122 -24.39 -4.97 -29.61
CA SER A 122 -25.17 -5.20 -30.83
C SER A 122 -25.09 -6.68 -31.22
N SER A 123 -26.21 -7.28 -31.59
CA SER A 123 -26.26 -8.60 -32.20
C SER A 123 -26.91 -8.54 -33.57
N GLY A 124 -26.49 -9.42 -34.47
CA GLY A 124 -27.09 -9.57 -35.80
C GLY A 124 -27.18 -11.03 -36.22
N LEU A 125 -27.96 -11.27 -37.27
CA LEU A 125 -28.06 -12.60 -37.88
C LEU A 125 -26.87 -12.85 -38.82
N ASP A 126 -26.04 -13.85 -38.51
CA ASP A 126 -24.96 -14.32 -39.37
C ASP A 126 -25.19 -15.80 -39.75
N ARG A 127 -25.39 -16.05 -41.05
CA ARG A 127 -25.68 -17.39 -41.61
C ARG A 127 -26.77 -18.15 -40.83
N GLY A 128 -27.85 -17.44 -40.51
CA GLY A 128 -29.02 -17.99 -39.81
C GLY A 128 -28.85 -18.15 -38.29
N ARG A 129 -27.76 -17.65 -37.70
CA ARG A 129 -27.52 -17.66 -36.25
C ARG A 129 -27.33 -16.25 -35.73
N TRP A 130 -27.99 -15.93 -34.63
CA TRP A 130 -27.77 -14.68 -33.93
C TRP A 130 -26.43 -14.70 -33.21
N LEU A 131 -25.58 -13.70 -33.46
CA LEU A 131 -24.29 -13.52 -32.83
C LEU A 131 -24.12 -12.05 -32.44
N VAL A 132 -23.47 -11.79 -31.31
CA VAL A 132 -22.96 -10.46 -30.98
C VAL A 132 -21.93 -10.07 -32.04
N GLN A 133 -22.04 -8.85 -32.55
CA GLN A 133 -21.09 -8.27 -33.50
C GLN A 133 -19.97 -7.61 -32.69
N TRP A 134 -18.82 -8.27 -32.62
CA TRP A 134 -17.70 -7.77 -31.84
C TRP A 134 -17.08 -6.54 -32.47
N SER A 135 -16.79 -5.55 -31.63
CA SER A 135 -15.94 -4.42 -31.97
C SER A 135 -15.21 -3.95 -30.70
N PRO A 136 -14.10 -3.21 -30.81
CA PRO A 136 -13.47 -2.57 -29.66
C PRO A 136 -14.45 -1.69 -28.87
N GLY A 137 -15.38 -1.02 -29.57
CA GLY A 137 -16.47 -0.23 -28.99
C GLY A 137 -17.42 -1.05 -28.10
N THR A 138 -17.55 -2.35 -28.35
CA THR A 138 -18.30 -3.27 -27.50
C THR A 138 -17.64 -3.35 -26.12
N PHE A 139 -16.30 -3.42 -26.05
CA PHE A 139 -15.57 -3.42 -24.78
C PHE A 139 -15.76 -2.09 -24.04
N ASN A 140 -15.41 -0.98 -24.68
CA ASN A 140 -15.57 0.37 -24.14
C ASN A 140 -15.95 1.33 -25.28
N PRO A 141 -16.95 2.22 -25.09
CA PRO A 141 -17.49 3.04 -26.18
C PRO A 141 -16.48 4.00 -26.83
N ASP A 142 -15.39 4.35 -26.14
CA ASP A 142 -14.35 5.24 -26.67
C ASP A 142 -13.35 4.50 -27.58
N LEU A 143 -13.36 3.16 -27.59
CA LEU A 143 -12.43 2.36 -28.36
C LEU A 143 -12.81 2.22 -29.84
N THR A 144 -11.80 2.32 -30.68
CA THR A 144 -11.82 1.99 -32.11
C THR A 144 -10.75 0.94 -32.43
N GLN A 145 -10.68 0.50 -33.69
CA GLN A 145 -9.62 -0.39 -34.16
C GLN A 145 -8.20 0.22 -33.99
N LEU A 146 -8.11 1.55 -33.99
CA LEU A 146 -6.84 2.30 -33.95
C LEU A 146 -6.41 2.71 -32.54
N THR A 147 -7.23 2.46 -31.51
CA THR A 147 -6.96 2.95 -30.14
C THR A 147 -6.88 1.80 -29.13
N THR A 148 -6.17 2.03 -28.04
CA THR A 148 -6.14 1.14 -26.86
C THR A 148 -6.35 1.94 -25.57
N LEU A 149 -6.61 1.25 -24.46
CA LEU A 149 -6.70 1.86 -23.15
C LEU A 149 -5.44 1.58 -22.33
N VAL A 150 -4.80 2.64 -21.83
CA VAL A 150 -3.62 2.54 -20.98
C VAL A 150 -3.94 3.04 -19.58
N ARG A 151 -3.67 2.21 -18.57
CA ARG A 151 -3.84 2.59 -17.17
C ARG A 151 -2.57 3.22 -16.62
N ARG A 152 -2.71 4.36 -15.94
CA ARG A 152 -1.65 4.95 -15.10
C ARG A 152 -2.13 5.13 -13.67
N ARG A 153 -1.34 4.61 -12.72
CA ARG A 153 -1.58 4.78 -11.28
C ARG A 153 -0.48 5.67 -10.71
N THR A 154 -0.87 6.73 -10.01
CA THR A 154 0.06 7.73 -9.48
C THR A 154 -0.04 7.75 -7.96
N LEU A 155 1.04 7.40 -7.28
CA LEU A 155 1.14 7.57 -5.84
C LEU A 155 1.38 9.06 -5.53
N PRO A 156 0.62 9.68 -4.60
CA PRO A 156 0.97 11.00 -4.11
C PRO A 156 2.31 10.96 -3.37
N PRO A 157 3.00 12.11 -3.24
CA PRO A 157 4.11 12.23 -2.30
C PRO A 157 3.66 11.81 -0.90
N ARG A 158 4.52 11.06 -0.21
CA ARG A 158 4.27 10.64 1.16
C ARG A 158 4.32 11.86 2.08
N ALA A 159 3.35 11.97 2.99
CA ALA A 159 3.28 13.08 3.91
C ALA A 159 4.44 13.06 4.92
N PRO A 160 4.91 14.23 5.36
CA PRO A 160 6.02 14.32 6.30
C PRO A 160 5.59 13.93 7.72
N ILE A 161 6.54 13.37 8.48
CA ILE A 161 6.44 13.28 9.93
C ILE A 161 7.08 14.55 10.51
N LEU A 162 6.36 15.22 11.40
CA LEU A 162 6.72 16.52 11.96
C LEU A 162 7.18 16.37 13.41
N ASP A 163 8.12 17.21 13.79
CA ASP A 163 8.55 17.40 15.16
C ASP A 163 7.49 18.22 15.95
N ARG A 164 7.72 18.41 17.25
CA ARG A 164 6.81 19.13 18.16
C ARG A 164 6.58 20.60 17.80
N SER A 165 7.42 21.18 16.94
CA SER A 165 7.31 22.56 16.46
C SER A 165 6.69 22.65 15.06
N GLY A 166 6.34 21.50 14.46
CA GLY A 166 5.78 21.42 13.11
C GLY A 166 6.82 21.31 12.00
N VAL A 167 8.11 21.19 12.34
CA VAL A 167 9.19 21.03 11.35
C VAL A 167 9.27 19.58 10.89
N ALA A 168 9.40 19.34 9.59
CA ALA A 168 9.54 17.99 9.06
C ALA A 168 10.84 17.32 9.53
N LEU A 169 10.72 16.16 10.18
CA LEU A 169 11.83 15.29 10.57
C LEU A 169 12.48 14.63 9.35
N THR A 170 11.70 14.42 8.29
CA THR A 170 12.14 13.92 6.98
C THR A 170 11.87 14.96 5.90
N PRO A 171 12.64 16.07 5.84
CA PRO A 171 12.42 17.09 4.83
C PRO A 171 12.68 16.54 3.42
N GLU A 172 12.13 17.22 2.42
CA GLU A 172 12.40 16.96 1.00
C GLU A 172 13.90 17.17 0.72
N ARG A 173 14.60 16.12 0.33
CA ARG A 173 16.02 16.13 -0.05
C ARG A 173 16.17 15.77 -1.51
N ALA A 174 17.16 16.37 -2.18
CA ALA A 174 17.49 16.01 -3.54
C ALA A 174 18.05 14.59 -3.61
N ILE A 175 17.52 13.81 -4.54
CA ILE A 175 17.98 12.48 -4.92
C ILE A 175 18.38 12.49 -6.39
N VAL A 176 19.21 11.53 -6.77
CA VAL A 176 19.61 11.26 -8.13
C VAL A 176 18.96 9.97 -8.56
N ARG A 177 18.08 10.04 -9.56
CA ARG A 177 17.39 8.91 -10.15
C ARG A 177 18.26 8.35 -11.26
N ILE A 178 18.62 7.09 -11.12
CA ILE A 178 19.29 6.32 -12.18
C ILE A 178 18.20 5.52 -12.89
N GLY A 179 18.12 5.66 -14.20
CA GLY A 179 17.24 4.87 -15.06
C GLY A 179 17.95 4.48 -16.35
N VAL A 180 17.24 3.78 -17.22
CA VAL A 180 17.70 3.45 -18.56
C VAL A 180 16.65 3.79 -19.61
N GLN A 181 17.09 4.17 -20.81
CA GLN A 181 16.24 4.39 -21.98
C GLN A 181 16.32 3.18 -22.92
N PRO A 182 15.21 2.42 -23.13
CA PRO A 182 15.23 1.13 -23.81
C PRO A 182 15.91 1.11 -25.19
N ASP A 183 15.71 2.13 -26.03
CA ASP A 183 16.32 2.20 -27.37
C ASP A 183 17.86 2.31 -27.38
N SER A 184 18.44 2.65 -26.23
CA SER A 184 19.86 2.91 -26.05
C SER A 184 20.55 1.85 -25.17
N VAL A 185 19.78 0.90 -24.64
CA VAL A 185 20.29 -0.20 -23.79
C VAL A 185 21.08 -1.21 -24.62
N ARG A 186 22.23 -1.66 -24.09
CA ARG A 186 23.08 -2.71 -24.65
C ARG A 186 23.49 -3.72 -23.57
N ALA A 187 24.16 -4.80 -23.95
CA ALA A 187 24.74 -5.74 -22.99
C ALA A 187 25.67 -5.03 -21.97
N ALA A 188 26.45 -4.06 -22.44
CA ALA A 188 27.32 -3.22 -21.61
C ALA A 188 26.55 -2.36 -20.58
N THR A 189 25.27 -2.05 -20.83
CA THR A 189 24.43 -1.33 -19.88
C THR A 189 24.24 -2.15 -18.60
N TYR A 190 23.88 -3.42 -18.75
CA TYR A 190 23.62 -4.29 -17.61
C TYR A 190 24.88 -4.57 -16.81
N SER A 191 26.02 -4.82 -17.46
CA SER A 191 27.31 -4.96 -16.77
C SER A 191 27.75 -3.67 -16.07
N GLY A 192 27.39 -2.51 -16.61
CA GLY A 192 27.66 -1.21 -15.98
C GLY A 192 26.80 -0.93 -14.73
N LEU A 193 25.73 -1.69 -14.50
CA LEU A 193 24.81 -1.48 -13.37
C LEU A 193 25.00 -2.48 -12.23
N THR A 194 25.82 -3.53 -12.39
CA THR A 194 25.99 -4.61 -11.38
C THR A 194 26.62 -4.17 -10.06
N GLU A 195 27.39 -3.08 -10.05
CA GLU A 195 28.00 -2.53 -8.82
C GLU A 195 27.02 -1.70 -7.97
N LEU A 196 25.83 -1.40 -8.49
CA LEU A 196 24.82 -0.71 -7.70
C LEU A 196 24.19 -1.71 -6.71
N PRO A 197 23.96 -1.28 -5.45
CA PRO A 197 23.37 -2.14 -4.44
C PRO A 197 21.93 -2.51 -4.77
N ASP A 198 21.52 -3.72 -4.39
CA ASP A 198 20.14 -4.20 -4.41
C ASP A 198 19.43 -4.14 -5.77
N ILE A 199 20.18 -4.30 -6.87
CA ILE A 199 19.61 -4.35 -8.22
C ILE A 199 19.44 -5.80 -8.71
N ASP A 200 18.21 -6.13 -9.09
CA ASP A 200 17.91 -7.32 -9.87
C ASP A 200 18.00 -7.00 -11.38
N ILE A 201 19.10 -7.42 -12.00
CA ILE A 201 19.37 -7.21 -13.43
C ILE A 201 18.38 -7.98 -14.32
N ALA A 202 17.94 -9.16 -13.90
CA ALA A 202 16.98 -9.95 -14.69
C ALA A 202 15.62 -9.26 -14.72
N ALA A 203 15.13 -8.82 -13.56
CA ALA A 203 13.89 -8.05 -13.48
C ALA A 203 13.97 -6.72 -14.27
N LEU A 204 15.13 -6.06 -14.26
CA LEU A 204 15.36 -4.86 -15.08
C LEU A 204 15.28 -5.16 -16.58
N GLN A 205 15.88 -6.25 -17.05
CA GLN A 205 15.82 -6.67 -18.45
C GLN A 205 14.39 -6.87 -18.93
N ASP A 206 13.55 -7.52 -18.12
CA ASP A 206 12.15 -7.75 -18.46
C ASP A 206 11.35 -6.45 -18.52
N ARG A 207 11.60 -5.53 -17.58
CA ARG A 207 11.00 -4.18 -17.61
C ARG A 207 11.44 -3.37 -18.83
N VAL A 208 12.70 -3.47 -19.26
CA VAL A 208 13.20 -2.79 -20.47
C VAL A 208 12.53 -3.34 -21.73
N LYS A 209 12.40 -4.66 -21.86
CA LYS A 209 11.73 -5.30 -23.00
C LYS A 209 10.25 -4.91 -23.11
N ALA A 210 9.58 -4.73 -21.97
CA ALA A 210 8.18 -4.34 -21.91
C ALA A 210 7.94 -2.83 -22.09
N ALA A 211 8.99 -1.99 -22.05
CA ALA A 211 8.88 -0.54 -22.09
C ALA A 211 8.96 0.01 -23.51
N GLN A 212 8.37 1.20 -23.73
CA GLN A 212 8.47 1.90 -25.01
C GLN A 212 9.90 2.45 -25.24
N PRO A 213 10.35 2.58 -26.49
CA PRO A 213 11.75 2.91 -26.85
C PRO A 213 12.36 4.10 -26.08
N ARG A 214 11.59 5.19 -25.87
CA ARG A 214 12.06 6.44 -25.25
C ARG A 214 11.64 6.62 -23.80
N TRP A 215 11.06 5.61 -23.17
CA TRP A 215 10.62 5.73 -21.78
C TRP A 215 11.81 5.73 -20.82
N PHE A 216 11.69 6.49 -19.74
CA PHE A 216 12.57 6.35 -18.60
C PHE A 216 12.15 5.11 -17.81
N VAL A 217 13.01 4.08 -17.78
CA VAL A 217 12.82 2.89 -16.95
C VAL A 217 13.63 3.06 -15.66
N PRO A 218 12.99 3.30 -14.49
CA PRO A 218 13.72 3.51 -13.23
C PRO A 218 14.56 2.31 -12.84
N VAL A 219 15.81 2.55 -12.41
CA VAL A 219 16.73 1.54 -11.92
C VAL A 219 16.87 1.66 -10.40
N ILE A 220 17.34 2.80 -9.89
CA ILE A 220 17.50 3.06 -8.45
C ILE A 220 17.51 4.57 -8.16
N ASP A 221 17.03 4.96 -6.98
CA ASP A 221 17.17 6.32 -6.46
C ASP A 221 18.32 6.38 -5.45
N LEU A 222 19.30 7.26 -5.70
CA LEU A 222 20.45 7.45 -4.83
C LEU A 222 20.41 8.80 -4.13
N ARG A 223 20.83 8.84 -2.86
CA ARG A 223 21.20 10.11 -2.22
C ARG A 223 22.40 10.70 -2.94
N ARG A 224 22.48 12.03 -3.02
CA ARG A 224 23.59 12.72 -3.70
C ARG A 224 24.97 12.26 -3.24
N ALA A 225 25.16 12.05 -1.93
CA ALA A 225 26.42 11.56 -1.37
C ALA A 225 26.81 10.15 -1.88
N ALA A 226 25.83 9.25 -2.05
CA ALA A 226 26.06 7.91 -2.59
C ALA A 226 26.26 7.93 -4.12
N TYR A 227 25.68 8.90 -4.82
CA TYR A 227 25.84 9.06 -6.27
C TYR A 227 27.21 9.64 -6.66
N ILE A 228 27.73 10.63 -5.92
CA ILE A 228 28.99 11.31 -6.25
C ILE A 228 30.15 10.36 -6.62
N PRO A 229 30.46 9.31 -5.83
CA PRO A 229 31.56 8.39 -6.18
C PRO A 229 31.27 7.53 -7.43
N LEU A 230 30.01 7.40 -7.84
CA LEU A 230 29.58 6.58 -8.98
C LEU A 230 29.38 7.39 -10.26
N ARG A 231 29.37 8.73 -10.17
CA ARG A 231 28.95 9.65 -11.24
C ARG A 231 29.62 9.37 -12.58
N ASP A 232 30.95 9.43 -12.59
CA ASP A 232 31.72 9.43 -13.85
C ASP A 232 31.60 8.06 -14.55
N ARG A 233 31.51 6.98 -13.76
CA ARG A 233 31.28 5.61 -14.27
C ARG A 233 29.88 5.48 -14.87
N LEU A 234 28.84 5.88 -14.13
CA LEU A 234 27.44 5.77 -14.57
C LEU A 234 27.16 6.59 -15.84
N GLN A 235 27.82 7.73 -16.01
CA GLN A 235 27.71 8.55 -17.22
C GLN A 235 28.28 7.88 -18.47
N GLN A 236 29.20 6.92 -18.31
CA GLN A 236 29.78 6.16 -19.43
C GLN A 236 28.96 4.91 -19.79
N VAL A 237 27.99 4.53 -18.96
CA VAL A 237 27.17 3.34 -19.21
C VAL A 237 26.15 3.65 -20.32
N PRO A 238 26.16 2.93 -21.45
CA PRO A 238 25.26 3.21 -22.56
C PRO A 238 23.78 3.14 -22.13
N GLY A 239 22.99 4.11 -22.57
CA GLY A 239 21.55 4.14 -22.31
C GLY A 239 21.15 4.45 -20.87
N VAL A 240 22.10 4.70 -19.95
CA VAL A 240 21.78 5.21 -18.62
C VAL A 240 21.32 6.66 -18.72
N VAL A 241 20.19 6.95 -18.09
CA VAL A 241 19.63 8.29 -17.94
C VAL A 241 19.72 8.67 -16.47
N ILE A 242 20.25 9.85 -16.19
CA ILE A 242 20.43 10.37 -14.85
C ILE A 242 19.57 11.60 -14.71
N ASP A 243 18.68 11.58 -13.73
CA ASP A 243 17.78 12.70 -13.44
C ASP A 243 17.84 13.07 -11.96
N THR A 244 17.40 14.26 -11.61
CA THR A 244 17.29 14.72 -10.23
C THR A 244 15.84 14.80 -9.81
N ALA A 245 15.55 14.35 -8.60
CA ALA A 245 14.23 14.48 -8.00
C ALA A 245 14.37 14.91 -6.54
N LYS A 246 13.24 15.14 -5.86
CA LYS A 246 13.20 15.32 -4.42
C LYS A 246 12.39 14.20 -3.78
N ARG A 247 12.78 13.85 -2.56
CA ARG A 247 12.12 12.84 -1.76
C ARG A 247 12.24 13.18 -0.28
N ALA A 248 11.16 12.99 0.48
CA ALA A 248 11.18 13.09 1.92
C ALA A 248 12.12 12.04 2.53
N LEU A 249 13.26 12.48 3.05
CA LEU A 249 14.32 11.60 3.57
C LEU A 249 14.88 12.11 4.89
N ALA A 250 15.12 11.19 5.82
CA ALA A 250 15.90 11.44 7.03
C ALA A 250 17.32 11.94 6.67
N PRO A 251 18.02 12.68 7.56
CA PRO A 251 19.40 13.12 7.37
C PRO A 251 20.36 12.02 6.87
N THR A 252 20.36 10.87 7.52
CA THR A 252 21.07 9.65 7.09
C THR A 252 20.08 8.50 6.91
N VAL A 253 20.56 7.28 6.62
CA VAL A 253 19.67 6.10 6.52
C VAL A 253 19.40 5.47 7.90
N GLU A 254 20.22 5.80 8.90
CA GLU A 254 20.18 5.37 10.30
C GLU A 254 19.35 6.31 11.17
N TRP A 255 19.40 7.61 10.86
CA TRP A 255 18.78 8.66 11.68
C TRP A 255 17.28 8.44 11.88
N GLY A 256 16.85 8.49 13.12
CA GLY A 256 15.45 8.42 13.54
C GLY A 256 14.81 7.05 13.38
N ARG A 257 15.55 6.00 12.98
CA ARG A 257 14.97 4.66 12.73
C ARG A 257 14.26 4.06 13.94
N ALA A 258 14.72 4.38 15.15
CA ALA A 258 14.11 3.90 16.40
C ALA A 258 12.63 4.29 16.52
N VAL A 259 12.24 5.46 16.00
CA VAL A 259 10.87 5.96 16.09
C VAL A 259 10.20 5.97 14.72
N LEU A 260 10.85 6.63 13.75
CA LEU A 260 10.29 6.81 12.42
C LEU A 260 10.17 5.48 11.69
N GLY A 261 11.17 4.60 11.84
CA GLY A 261 11.29 3.39 11.05
C GLY A 261 11.65 3.70 9.59
N THR A 262 11.31 2.79 8.70
CA THR A 262 11.71 2.84 7.28
C THR A 262 10.54 2.59 6.34
N VAL A 263 10.74 3.01 5.10
CA VAL A 263 9.92 2.61 3.95
C VAL A 263 10.70 1.61 3.09
N GLY A 264 9.98 0.79 2.34
CA GLY A 264 10.56 -0.21 1.45
C GLY A 264 9.48 -1.00 0.70
N PRO A 265 9.88 -2.02 -0.08
CA PRO A 265 8.93 -2.92 -0.75
C PRO A 265 7.95 -3.54 0.24
N ALA A 266 6.71 -3.76 -0.20
CA ALA A 266 5.70 -4.31 0.66
C ALA A 266 5.95 -5.80 0.96
N THR A 267 6.04 -6.14 2.25
CA THR A 267 6.00 -7.51 2.78
C THR A 267 4.54 -7.94 3.05
N SER A 268 4.29 -9.24 3.23
CA SER A 268 2.98 -9.78 3.65
C SER A 268 2.41 -9.04 4.88
N ASP A 269 3.26 -8.77 5.87
CA ASP A 269 2.89 -8.14 7.13
C ASP A 269 2.51 -6.68 6.93
N SER A 270 3.29 -5.97 6.10
CA SER A 270 2.99 -4.58 5.77
C SER A 270 1.70 -4.44 4.95
N LEU A 271 1.43 -5.36 4.01
CA LEU A 271 0.21 -5.35 3.18
C LEU A 271 -1.06 -5.51 4.01
N THR A 272 -1.00 -6.34 5.05
CA THR A 272 -2.12 -6.53 6.00
C THR A 272 -2.58 -5.20 6.62
N HIS A 273 -1.63 -4.29 6.88
CA HIS A 273 -1.90 -3.00 7.52
C HIS A 273 -2.02 -1.83 6.53
N ALA A 274 -1.43 -1.95 5.34
CA ALA A 274 -1.31 -0.86 4.37
C ALA A 274 -2.63 -0.42 3.74
N GLY A 275 -3.64 -1.29 3.71
CA GLY A 275 -4.99 -1.00 3.22
C GLY A 275 -5.26 -1.51 1.80
N PRO A 276 -6.54 -1.53 1.36
CA PRO A 276 -7.00 -2.34 0.22
C PRO A 276 -6.55 -1.81 -1.16
N LYS A 277 -5.96 -0.62 -1.21
CA LYS A 277 -5.51 0.01 -2.46
C LYS A 277 -4.00 -0.08 -2.66
N VAL A 278 -3.27 -0.66 -1.71
CA VAL A 278 -1.82 -0.82 -1.79
C VAL A 278 -1.50 -2.07 -2.58
N LEU A 279 -0.55 -1.95 -3.50
CA LEU A 279 -0.04 -3.05 -4.31
C LEU A 279 1.29 -3.54 -3.74
N PRO A 280 1.67 -4.81 -3.96
CA PRO A 280 2.99 -5.32 -3.55
C PRO A 280 4.17 -4.53 -4.11
N THR A 281 3.98 -3.89 -5.27
CA THR A 281 4.97 -3.04 -5.94
C THR A 281 5.03 -1.62 -5.38
N ASP A 282 4.10 -1.24 -4.49
CA ASP A 282 4.14 0.06 -3.84
C ASP A 282 5.18 0.07 -2.74
N GLU A 283 5.80 1.24 -2.55
CA GLU A 283 6.61 1.47 -1.38
C GLU A 283 5.72 1.78 -0.16
N VAL A 284 5.95 1.04 0.92
CA VAL A 284 5.17 1.14 2.15
C VAL A 284 6.09 1.29 3.35
N GLY A 285 5.55 1.76 4.47
CA GLY A 285 6.23 1.70 5.75
C GLY A 285 6.42 0.25 6.18
N VAL A 286 7.65 -0.10 6.53
CA VAL A 286 8.06 -1.46 6.92
C VAL A 286 8.27 -1.55 8.44
N SER A 287 8.56 -0.43 9.11
CA SER A 287 8.76 -0.38 10.56
C SER A 287 8.37 0.97 11.15
N GLY A 288 8.34 1.06 12.49
CA GLY A 288 8.14 2.31 13.23
C GLY A 288 6.85 3.04 12.88
N LEU A 289 6.88 4.37 12.98
CA LEU A 289 5.77 5.23 12.58
C LEU A 289 5.45 5.12 11.08
N GLN A 290 6.42 4.83 10.22
CA GLN A 290 6.16 4.64 8.79
C GLN A 290 5.15 3.50 8.57
N LEU A 291 5.33 2.36 9.24
CA LEU A 291 4.39 1.23 9.17
C LEU A 291 3.09 1.54 9.91
N ALA A 292 3.19 1.97 11.18
CA ALA A 292 2.03 2.19 12.04
C ALA A 292 1.08 3.26 11.49
N GLN A 293 1.61 4.25 10.76
CA GLN A 293 0.87 5.36 10.17
C GLN A 293 0.85 5.30 8.63
N GLN A 294 1.05 4.11 8.04
CA GLN A 294 1.09 3.93 6.59
C GLN A 294 -0.09 4.57 5.86
N ARG A 295 -1.33 4.35 6.35
CA ARG A 295 -2.55 4.89 5.72
C ARG A 295 -2.64 6.41 5.81
N THR A 296 -2.19 6.98 6.93
CA THR A 296 -2.15 8.42 7.17
C THR A 296 -1.13 9.08 6.26
N LEU A 297 0.08 8.52 6.19
CA LEU A 297 1.22 9.11 5.49
C LEU A 297 1.17 8.92 3.98
N ALA A 298 0.72 7.76 3.49
CA ALA A 298 0.78 7.43 2.06
C ALA A 298 -0.29 8.13 1.20
N GLY A 299 -1.38 8.61 1.81
CA GLY A 299 -2.51 9.15 1.05
C GLY A 299 -3.23 8.10 0.22
N LYS A 300 -3.90 8.53 -0.86
CA LYS A 300 -4.60 7.64 -1.78
C LYS A 300 -4.06 7.79 -3.21
N PRO A 301 -3.73 6.68 -3.89
CA PRO A 301 -3.31 6.70 -5.28
C PRO A 301 -4.36 7.33 -6.19
N GLY A 302 -3.88 8.13 -7.14
CA GLY A 302 -4.65 8.57 -8.30
C GLY A 302 -4.70 7.48 -9.37
N LEU A 303 -5.59 7.67 -10.33
CA LEU A 303 -5.81 6.76 -11.45
C LEU A 303 -6.18 7.56 -12.69
N THR A 304 -5.49 7.31 -13.80
CA THR A 304 -6.01 7.61 -15.13
C THR A 304 -6.16 6.34 -15.94
N VAL A 305 -7.19 6.29 -16.78
CA VAL A 305 -7.29 5.36 -17.90
C VAL A 305 -7.36 6.24 -19.14
N ASP A 306 -6.39 6.07 -20.01
CA ASP A 306 -6.15 6.93 -21.16
C ASP A 306 -6.52 6.19 -22.44
N LEU A 307 -7.24 6.86 -23.33
CA LEU A 307 -7.40 6.42 -24.71
C LEU A 307 -6.14 6.83 -25.48
N VAL A 308 -5.44 5.85 -26.04
CA VAL A 308 -4.16 6.04 -26.72
C VAL A 308 -4.28 5.55 -28.16
N GLU A 309 -3.77 6.33 -29.11
CA GLU A 309 -3.64 5.87 -30.50
C GLU A 309 -2.50 4.83 -30.60
N LYS A 310 -2.81 3.65 -31.15
CA LYS A 310 -1.90 2.49 -31.18
C LYS A 310 -0.59 2.77 -31.93
N THR A 311 -0.61 3.61 -32.96
CA THR A 311 0.54 3.83 -33.85
C THR A 311 1.48 4.92 -33.32
N SER A 312 0.95 6.08 -32.94
CA SER A 312 1.75 7.20 -32.41
C SER A 312 2.11 7.03 -30.93
N GLY A 313 1.25 6.36 -30.16
CA GLY A 313 1.30 6.35 -28.71
C GLY A 313 0.73 7.62 -28.07
N ASP A 314 0.10 8.50 -28.85
CA ASP A 314 -0.46 9.75 -28.36
C ASP A 314 -1.70 9.51 -27.49
N VAL A 315 -1.77 10.22 -26.36
CA VAL A 315 -2.95 10.23 -25.50
C VAL A 315 -4.01 11.12 -26.13
N LEU A 316 -5.10 10.51 -26.59
CA LEU A 316 -6.22 11.19 -27.23
C LEU A 316 -7.24 11.72 -26.21
N ASN A 317 -7.48 10.97 -25.13
CA ASN A 317 -8.44 11.32 -24.08
C ASN A 317 -8.13 10.61 -22.75
N HIS A 318 -8.68 11.11 -21.64
CA HIS A 318 -8.70 10.45 -20.33
C HIS A 318 -10.11 9.89 -20.04
N VAL A 319 -10.37 8.64 -20.41
CA VAL A 319 -11.70 8.00 -20.20
C VAL A 319 -12.05 7.82 -18.72
N LEU A 320 -11.03 7.84 -17.86
CA LEU A 320 -11.19 7.97 -16.41
C LEU A 320 -10.05 8.82 -15.87
N SER A 321 -10.37 9.79 -15.01
CA SER A 321 -9.37 10.54 -14.26
C SER A 321 -9.81 10.71 -12.80
N ARG A 322 -8.94 10.29 -11.88
CA ARG A 322 -9.08 10.48 -10.44
C ARG A 322 -7.75 11.00 -9.91
N PRO A 323 -7.69 12.26 -9.45
CA PRO A 323 -6.44 12.80 -8.93
C PRO A 323 -6.00 12.05 -7.65
N PRO A 324 -4.69 11.92 -7.41
CA PRO A 324 -4.18 11.38 -6.16
C PRO A 324 -4.57 12.30 -4.99
N GLN A 325 -4.83 11.71 -3.82
CA GLN A 325 -5.10 12.46 -2.60
C GLN A 325 -3.87 12.40 -1.69
N PRO A 326 -3.23 13.52 -1.34
CA PRO A 326 -2.03 13.50 -0.50
C PRO A 326 -2.33 12.90 0.88
N GLY A 327 -1.29 12.34 1.49
CA GLY A 327 -1.35 11.93 2.89
C GLY A 327 -1.48 13.14 3.84
N GLN A 328 -1.72 12.85 5.11
CA GLN A 328 -1.77 13.86 6.16
C GLN A 328 -0.46 13.88 6.93
N PRO A 329 0.15 15.06 7.17
CA PRO A 329 1.32 15.17 8.03
C PRO A 329 1.04 14.61 9.43
N LEU A 330 2.02 13.90 9.98
CA LEU A 330 1.92 13.33 11.31
C LEU A 330 2.74 14.16 12.31
N ALA A 331 2.07 14.88 13.21
CA ALA A 331 2.74 15.56 14.31
C ALA A 331 3.21 14.55 15.37
N THR A 332 4.41 14.78 15.91
CA THR A 332 5.00 13.96 16.98
C THR A 332 5.47 14.84 18.13
N THR A 333 5.85 14.21 19.24
CA THR A 333 6.44 14.90 20.40
C THR A 333 7.96 15.09 20.27
N LEU A 334 8.56 14.53 19.21
CA LEU A 334 10.00 14.60 19.01
C LEU A 334 10.46 16.04 18.87
N ASP A 335 11.59 16.37 19.47
CA ASP A 335 12.30 17.63 19.26
C ASP A 335 13.50 17.34 18.37
N ILE A 336 13.58 17.97 17.20
CA ILE A 336 14.63 17.67 16.23
C ILE A 336 16.03 17.93 16.77
N ARG A 337 16.21 18.88 17.69
CA ARG A 337 17.50 19.16 18.31
C ARG A 337 17.87 18.07 19.30
N ALA A 338 16.93 17.65 20.15
CA ALA A 338 17.14 16.53 21.06
C ALA A 338 17.42 15.23 20.29
N GLN A 339 16.72 15.00 19.17
CA GLN A 339 16.92 13.83 18.32
C GLN A 339 18.33 13.83 17.73
N ASN A 340 18.81 14.95 17.18
CA ASN A 340 20.16 15.02 16.64
C ASN A 340 21.23 14.71 17.70
N VAL A 341 21.09 15.27 18.90
CA VAL A 341 22.03 14.97 20.01
C VAL A 341 21.98 13.50 20.41
N ALA A 342 20.79 12.89 20.47
CA ALA A 342 20.65 11.47 20.79
C ALA A 342 21.32 10.58 19.72
N GLU A 343 21.14 10.88 18.44
CA GLU A 343 21.76 10.17 17.32
C GLU A 343 23.29 10.31 17.35
N GLU A 344 23.80 11.53 17.57
CA GLU A 344 25.25 11.79 17.71
C GLU A 344 25.85 11.02 18.89
N THR A 345 25.12 10.91 20.01
CA THR A 345 25.58 10.22 21.23
C THR A 345 25.79 8.73 20.98
N VAL A 346 24.92 8.09 20.19
CA VAL A 346 24.99 6.64 19.94
C VAL A 346 25.79 6.29 18.68
N ALA A 347 26.14 7.27 17.83
CA ALA A 347 26.76 7.05 16.53
C ALA A 347 28.12 6.31 16.61
N ALA A 348 28.90 6.55 17.65
CA ALA A 348 30.22 5.92 17.85
C ALA A 348 30.17 4.67 18.73
N ALA A 349 29.00 4.29 19.25
CA ALA A 349 28.88 3.13 20.13
C ALA A 349 29.06 1.83 19.34
N THR A 350 29.95 0.97 19.81
CA THR A 350 30.20 -0.36 19.22
C THR A 350 29.33 -1.44 19.86
N ASP A 351 28.90 -1.22 21.10
CA ASP A 351 27.99 -2.11 21.82
C ASP A 351 26.52 -1.73 21.54
N THR A 352 25.61 -2.66 21.82
CA THR A 352 24.17 -2.41 21.75
C THR A 352 23.79 -1.28 22.72
N THR A 353 23.54 -0.09 22.16
CA THR A 353 23.30 1.14 22.93
C THR A 353 22.03 1.82 22.44
N ALA A 354 21.27 2.40 23.36
CA ALA A 354 20.11 3.21 23.06
C ALA A 354 20.05 4.43 23.97
N VAL A 355 19.48 5.51 23.45
CA VAL A 355 19.19 6.73 24.20
C VAL A 355 17.71 7.06 23.99
N VAL A 356 16.98 7.32 25.08
CA VAL A 356 15.60 7.82 25.05
C VAL A 356 15.52 9.04 25.96
N VAL A 357 15.05 10.16 25.40
CA VAL A 357 14.87 11.41 26.14
C VAL A 357 13.38 11.61 26.39
N VAL A 358 13.00 11.66 27.66
CA VAL A 358 11.61 11.81 28.09
C VAL A 358 11.42 13.11 28.83
N LYS A 359 10.38 13.87 28.49
CA LYS A 359 9.95 15.02 29.28
C LYS A 359 9.22 14.52 30.53
N ALA A 360 9.91 14.50 31.67
CA ALA A 360 9.41 13.91 32.91
C ALA A 360 8.01 14.40 33.33
N SER A 361 7.70 15.69 33.11
CA SER A 361 6.41 16.28 33.51
C SER A 361 5.20 15.78 32.71
N THR A 362 5.40 15.22 31.51
CA THR A 362 4.31 14.84 30.59
C THR A 362 4.44 13.41 30.06
N GLY A 363 5.60 12.78 30.19
CA GLY A 363 5.91 11.49 29.56
C GLY A 363 6.16 11.58 28.05
N GLU A 364 6.18 12.79 27.47
CA GLU A 364 6.48 12.96 26.04
C GLU A 364 7.88 12.45 25.70
N ILE A 365 8.00 11.64 24.64
CA ILE A 365 9.29 11.24 24.09
C ILE A 365 9.80 12.36 23.19
N LEU A 366 10.92 12.96 23.56
CA LEU A 366 11.54 14.06 22.82
C LEU A 366 12.57 13.55 21.82
N ALA A 367 13.22 12.43 22.11
CA ALA A 367 14.17 11.79 21.22
C ALA A 367 14.27 10.30 21.55
N ALA A 368 14.55 9.48 20.54
CA ALA A 368 15.00 8.12 20.77
C ALA A 368 15.92 7.64 19.63
N ALA A 369 17.07 7.10 19.97
CA ALA A 369 18.09 6.66 19.04
C ALA A 369 18.67 5.30 19.47
N ASN A 370 19.11 4.52 18.49
CA ASN A 370 19.84 3.27 18.70
C ASN A 370 21.21 3.40 18.03
N ALA A 371 22.23 2.77 18.60
CA ALA A 371 23.54 2.69 17.95
C ALA A 371 23.44 2.07 16.55
N PRO A 372 24.29 2.49 15.60
CA PRO A 372 24.34 1.88 14.28
C PRO A 372 24.65 0.38 14.39
N GLY A 373 23.99 -0.44 13.56
CA GLY A 373 24.26 -1.87 13.53
C GLY A 373 23.50 -2.59 12.42
N PRO A 374 23.92 -3.81 12.05
CA PRO A 374 23.30 -4.57 10.97
C PRO A 374 21.88 -5.03 11.32
N THR A 375 21.52 -5.02 12.61
CA THR A 375 20.19 -5.43 13.08
C THR A 375 19.24 -4.24 13.08
N SER A 376 18.04 -4.42 12.53
CA SER A 376 16.91 -3.49 12.69
C SER A 376 16.31 -3.50 14.11
N TYR A 377 17.00 -4.07 15.09
CA TYR A 377 16.47 -4.25 16.44
C TYR A 377 16.37 -2.91 17.16
N ASN A 378 15.16 -2.61 17.63
CA ASN A 378 14.87 -1.33 18.26
C ASN A 378 15.11 -1.38 19.78
N THR A 379 16.39 -1.37 20.17
CA THR A 379 16.81 -1.46 21.58
C THR A 379 16.11 -0.44 22.48
N ALA A 380 15.91 0.78 21.99
CA ALA A 380 15.25 1.87 22.71
C ALA A 380 13.83 1.54 23.19
N PHE A 381 13.05 0.79 22.40
CA PHE A 381 11.63 0.54 22.69
C PHE A 381 11.29 -0.92 23.02
N VAL A 382 12.03 -1.87 22.45
CA VAL A 382 11.74 -3.31 22.63
C VAL A 382 12.84 -4.05 23.38
N GLY A 383 13.95 -3.38 23.68
CA GLY A 383 15.05 -3.94 24.46
C GLY A 383 14.59 -4.38 25.85
N ARG A 384 14.98 -5.60 26.25
CA ARG A 384 14.81 -6.09 27.62
C ARG A 384 16.17 -6.39 28.21
N TYR A 385 16.55 -5.64 29.23
CA TYR A 385 17.83 -5.76 29.92
C TYR A 385 17.64 -5.46 31.40
N ALA A 386 18.58 -5.92 32.22
CA ALA A 386 18.58 -5.54 33.63
C ALA A 386 18.72 -4.01 33.73
N PRO A 387 17.91 -3.32 34.54
CA PRO A 387 17.98 -1.87 34.67
C PRO A 387 19.29 -1.38 35.31
N GLY A 388 20.07 -2.29 35.92
CA GLY A 388 21.35 -2.00 36.55
C GLY A 388 21.19 -1.00 37.71
N SER A 389 22.25 -0.25 37.99
CA SER A 389 22.28 0.73 39.09
C SER A 389 21.23 1.84 38.96
N THR A 390 20.67 2.09 37.78
CA THR A 390 19.60 3.09 37.62
C THR A 390 18.34 2.72 38.41
N PHE A 391 18.09 1.43 38.65
CA PHE A 391 16.95 0.98 39.45
C PHE A 391 17.06 1.32 40.94
N LYS A 392 18.26 1.68 41.43
CA LYS A 392 18.43 2.14 42.81
C LYS A 392 17.60 3.38 43.12
N VAL A 393 17.27 4.20 42.11
CA VAL A 393 16.32 5.32 42.27
C VAL A 393 14.97 4.81 42.76
N VAL A 394 14.47 3.71 42.19
CA VAL A 394 13.18 3.10 42.55
C VAL A 394 13.27 2.46 43.94
N SER A 395 14.32 1.67 44.20
CA SER A 395 14.53 1.05 45.51
C SER A 395 14.67 2.09 46.62
N ALA A 396 15.45 3.15 46.40
CA ALA A 396 15.64 4.22 47.37
C ALA A 396 14.35 5.00 47.61
N ALA A 397 13.58 5.32 46.56
CA ALA A 397 12.27 5.96 46.72
C ALA A 397 11.33 5.10 47.57
N ALA A 398 11.26 3.79 47.31
CA ALA A 398 10.42 2.88 48.10
C ALA A 398 10.85 2.79 49.57
N LEU A 399 12.17 2.79 49.86
CA LEU A 399 12.69 2.78 51.23
C LEU A 399 12.37 4.09 51.98
N LEU A 400 12.48 5.23 51.29
CA LEU A 400 12.13 6.55 51.84
C LEU A 400 10.62 6.65 52.09
N ASP A 401 9.79 6.23 51.13
CA ASP A 401 8.33 6.27 51.22
C ASP A 401 7.80 5.39 52.36
N ARG A 402 8.44 4.24 52.62
CA ARG A 402 8.12 3.36 53.76
C ARG A 402 8.69 3.85 55.09
N GLY A 403 9.53 4.89 55.08
CA GLY A 403 10.21 5.40 56.27
C GLY A 403 11.27 4.45 56.84
N VAL A 404 11.72 3.45 56.09
CA VAL A 404 12.78 2.50 56.48
C VAL A 404 14.11 3.24 56.64
N VAL A 405 14.34 4.23 55.78
CA VAL A 405 15.53 5.09 55.82
C VAL A 405 15.13 6.57 55.74
N THR A 406 16.04 7.44 56.17
CA THR A 406 16.02 8.87 55.84
C THR A 406 17.33 9.21 55.12
N PRO A 407 17.44 10.32 54.38
CA PRO A 407 18.69 10.69 53.71
C PRO A 407 19.90 10.77 54.65
N ARG A 408 19.68 11.08 55.94
CA ARG A 408 20.71 11.21 56.97
C ARG A 408 20.94 9.95 57.80
N ARG A 409 20.17 8.87 57.58
CA ARG A 409 20.34 7.59 58.28
C ARG A 409 21.77 7.10 58.04
N PRO A 410 22.58 6.86 59.09
CA PRO A 410 23.89 6.24 58.92
C PRO A 410 23.72 4.84 58.33
N VAL A 411 24.55 4.46 57.37
CA VAL A 411 24.56 3.15 56.72
C VAL A 411 26.00 2.69 56.50
N GLU A 412 26.20 1.42 56.17
CA GLU A 412 27.49 0.92 55.71
C GLU A 412 27.48 0.75 54.19
N CYS A 413 28.63 0.92 53.55
CA CYS A 413 28.85 0.64 52.13
C CYS A 413 30.18 -0.09 51.95
N PRO A 414 30.31 -1.35 52.43
CA PRO A 414 31.53 -2.13 52.24
C PRO A 414 31.69 -2.53 50.77
N ASP A 415 32.92 -2.90 50.37
CA ASP A 415 33.21 -3.39 49.02
C ASP A 415 32.37 -4.61 48.63
N THR A 416 32.10 -5.48 49.61
CA THR A 416 31.26 -6.68 49.45
C THR A 416 30.36 -6.91 50.65
N THR A 417 29.19 -7.50 50.41
CA THR A 417 28.26 -8.01 51.44
C THR A 417 27.83 -9.44 51.07
N VAL A 418 27.26 -10.18 52.02
CA VAL A 418 26.68 -11.51 51.79
C VAL A 418 25.24 -11.50 52.33
N VAL A 419 24.27 -11.71 51.44
CA VAL A 419 22.85 -11.80 51.79
C VAL A 419 22.35 -13.16 51.31
N ASP A 420 21.70 -13.91 52.21
CA ASP A 420 21.21 -15.28 51.98
C ASP A 420 22.25 -16.22 51.33
N GLY A 421 23.50 -16.13 51.80
CA GLY A 421 24.61 -16.94 51.29
C GLY A 421 25.13 -16.53 49.91
N LYS A 422 24.55 -15.50 49.27
CA LYS A 422 25.03 -14.94 48.01
C LYS A 422 25.90 -13.71 48.26
N ARG A 423 27.11 -13.72 47.68
CA ARG A 423 28.03 -12.58 47.74
C ARG A 423 27.66 -11.52 46.71
N PHE A 424 27.61 -10.27 47.14
CA PHE A 424 27.42 -9.08 46.30
C PHE A 424 28.63 -8.16 46.42
N LYS A 425 28.91 -7.40 45.36
CA LYS A 425 30.01 -6.42 45.32
C LYS A 425 29.57 -5.11 44.70
N ASN A 426 30.26 -4.03 45.05
CA ASN A 426 30.13 -2.75 44.35
C ASN A 426 30.82 -2.78 42.98
N TYR A 427 30.38 -1.90 42.07
CA TYR A 427 31.09 -1.66 40.82
C TYR A 427 32.30 -0.75 41.07
N GLU A 428 32.08 0.33 41.81
CA GLU A 428 33.11 1.20 42.38
C GLU A 428 33.59 0.67 43.75
N ALA A 429 34.59 1.31 44.35
CA ALA A 429 34.98 1.04 45.73
C ALA A 429 33.87 1.44 46.73
N GLY A 430 33.82 0.76 47.88
CA GLY A 430 33.00 1.15 49.01
C GLY A 430 33.40 2.51 49.60
N ILE A 431 32.52 3.08 50.42
CA ILE A 431 32.79 4.36 51.08
C ILE A 431 33.65 4.10 52.31
N THR A 432 34.79 4.79 52.42
CA THR A 432 35.67 4.77 53.59
C THR A 432 35.61 6.10 54.34
N GLY A 433 35.48 6.06 55.67
CA GLY A 433 35.34 7.25 56.52
C GLY A 433 34.24 7.11 57.57
N PRO A 434 34.15 8.03 58.54
CA PRO A 434 33.19 7.91 59.64
C PRO A 434 31.76 8.18 59.19
N ASN A 435 30.87 7.23 59.47
CA ASN A 435 29.40 7.34 59.41
C ASN A 435 28.82 7.84 58.06
N PRO A 436 29.04 7.13 56.94
CA PRO A 436 28.36 7.49 55.70
C PRO A 436 26.85 7.42 55.86
N THR A 437 26.14 8.34 55.22
CA THR A 437 24.68 8.42 55.26
C THR A 437 24.06 7.66 54.08
N PHE A 438 22.76 7.39 54.15
CA PHE A 438 22.02 6.80 53.03
C PHE A 438 22.12 7.65 51.76
N ALA A 439 22.15 8.99 51.89
CA ALA A 439 22.39 9.89 50.76
C ALA A 439 23.80 9.69 50.16
N ASP A 440 24.83 9.52 50.98
CA ASP A 440 26.20 9.24 50.51
C ASP A 440 26.27 7.90 49.77
N ALA A 441 25.65 6.85 50.34
CA ALA A 441 25.60 5.53 49.72
C ALA A 441 24.84 5.52 48.39
N PHE A 442 23.71 6.25 48.31
CA PHE A 442 22.97 6.42 47.06
C PHE A 442 23.80 7.18 46.02
N ALA A 443 24.44 8.28 46.41
CA ALA A 443 25.29 9.08 45.52
C ALA A 443 26.51 8.30 44.99
N ALA A 444 27.11 7.44 45.82
CA ALA A 444 28.19 6.54 45.43
C ALA A 444 27.72 5.31 44.65
N SER A 445 26.41 5.17 44.38
CA SER A 445 25.83 3.99 43.74
C SER A 445 26.22 2.69 44.46
N CYS A 446 26.11 2.66 45.80
CA CYS A 446 26.48 1.49 46.58
C CYS A 446 25.52 0.32 46.34
N ASN A 447 26.03 -0.81 45.82
CA ASN A 447 25.24 -2.04 45.67
C ASN A 447 24.97 -2.70 47.01
N THR A 448 26.00 -2.79 47.87
CA THR A 448 25.95 -3.51 49.14
C THR A 448 24.89 -2.92 50.06
N THR A 449 24.89 -1.60 50.26
CA THR A 449 23.83 -0.90 51.01
C THR A 449 22.43 -1.19 50.47
N MET A 450 22.22 -1.14 49.15
CA MET A 450 20.89 -1.31 48.55
C MET A 450 20.37 -2.74 48.69
N VAL A 451 21.27 -3.72 48.65
CA VAL A 451 20.93 -5.15 48.82
C VAL A 451 20.66 -5.47 50.29
N ASP A 452 21.36 -4.83 51.23
CA ASP A 452 21.14 -5.03 52.67
C ASP A 452 19.71 -4.60 53.09
N PHE A 453 19.09 -3.65 52.38
CA PHE A 453 17.69 -3.23 52.58
C PHE A 453 16.67 -3.98 51.70
N ALA A 454 17.07 -5.06 51.01
CA ALA A 454 16.17 -5.75 50.08
C ALA A 454 14.96 -6.37 50.80
N ASP A 455 15.15 -6.93 51.99
CA ASP A 455 14.08 -7.57 52.76
C ASP A 455 13.05 -6.56 53.25
N ASP A 456 13.46 -5.33 53.59
CA ASP A 456 12.57 -4.23 53.99
C ASP A 456 11.61 -3.78 52.87
N LEU A 457 11.94 -4.11 51.62
CA LEU A 457 11.09 -3.86 50.45
C LEU A 457 10.20 -5.05 50.09
N SER A 458 10.57 -6.26 50.50
CA SER A 458 9.76 -7.46 50.31
C SER A 458 8.53 -7.36 51.23
N GLY A 459 7.32 -7.47 50.69
CA GLY A 459 6.08 -7.39 51.47
C GLY A 459 5.80 -8.65 52.31
N LYS A 460 6.84 -9.23 52.92
CA LYS A 460 6.74 -10.39 53.80
C LYS A 460 6.65 -9.97 55.26
#